data_AF-A0A9E5TKE7-F1
#
_entry.id   AF-A0A9E5TKE7-F1
#
_cell.length_a   1.000
_cell.length_b   1.000
_cell.length_c   1.000
_cell.angle_alpha   90.00
_cell.angle_beta   90.00
_cell.angle_gamma   90.00
#
_symmetry.space_group_name_H-M   'P 1'
#
loop_
_entity.id
_entity.type
_entity.pdbx_description
1 polymer ?
#
loop_
_entity_poly.entity_id
_entity_poly.type
_entity_poly.pdbx_seq_one_letter_code
_entity_poly.pdbx_strand_id
1 'polypeptide(L)'
;ERERLEKFVEGLSKGDKIEFEFPFFMLYLRSITSGAISRVLMLQVASEKLIFNSIVPYLKRIIVLMTQWRYPQAKATEIMSTEAPTKGFRDFLFKFSQSIASGEPVNLFIE
;
A
#
# COMPACT_ATOMS: atom_id res chain seq x y z
N GLU A 1 9.54 -5.26 23.63
CA GLU A 1 8.62 -4.40 22.85
C GLU A 1 7.92 -5.13 21.71
N ARG A 2 8.62 -5.88 20.86
CA ARG A 2 8.03 -6.62 19.71
C ARG A 2 6.85 -7.54 20.09
N GLU A 3 7.02 -8.34 21.13
CA GLU A 3 5.99 -9.30 21.60
C GLU A 3 4.73 -8.60 22.15
N ARG A 4 4.86 -7.35 22.65
CA ARG A 4 3.71 -6.56 23.12
C ARG A 4 2.90 -5.99 21.96
N LEU A 5 3.59 -5.54 20.91
CA LEU A 5 2.96 -5.04 19.70
C LEU A 5 2.20 -6.16 18.97
N GLU A 6 2.78 -7.35 18.87
CA GLU A 6 2.12 -8.51 18.24
C GLU A 6 0.84 -8.92 18.98
N LYS A 7 0.90 -9.04 20.31
CA LYS A 7 -0.27 -9.35 21.14
C LYS A 7 -1.35 -8.25 21.10
N PHE A 8 -0.93 -6.98 21.03
CA PHE A 8 -1.86 -5.85 20.90
C PHE A 8 -2.55 -5.85 19.54
N VAL A 9 -1.80 -6.11 18.47
CA VAL A 9 -2.32 -6.22 17.12
C VAL A 9 -3.27 -7.42 17.01
N GLU A 10 -2.96 -8.58 17.59
CA GLU A 10 -3.84 -9.77 17.51
C GLU A 10 -5.28 -9.52 17.94
N GLY A 11 -5.52 -8.66 18.94
CA GLY A 11 -6.86 -8.31 19.43
C GLY A 11 -7.70 -7.37 18.55
N LEU A 12 -7.11 -6.80 17.48
CA LEU A 12 -7.77 -5.82 16.61
C LEU A 12 -8.48 -6.48 15.40
N SER A 13 -9.59 -5.88 14.96
CA SER A 13 -10.24 -6.24 13.69
C SER A 13 -9.29 -5.98 12.51
N LYS A 14 -9.47 -6.68 11.38
CA LYS A 14 -8.64 -6.49 10.18
C LYS A 14 -8.62 -5.03 9.69
N GLY A 15 -9.75 -4.33 9.82
CA GLY A 15 -9.84 -2.89 9.51
C GLY A 15 -9.00 -2.04 10.46
N ASP A 16 -9.15 -2.26 11.76
CA ASP A 16 -8.43 -1.51 12.80
C ASP A 16 -6.92 -1.68 12.68
N LYS A 17 -6.45 -2.89 12.32
CA LYS A 17 -5.04 -3.15 12.03
C LYS A 17 -4.53 -2.32 10.86
N ILE A 18 -5.30 -2.22 9.77
CA ILE A 18 -4.92 -1.41 8.60
C ILE A 18 -4.90 0.07 8.96
N GLU A 19 -5.89 0.57 9.69
CA GLU A 19 -5.90 1.98 10.15
C GLU A 19 -4.72 2.29 11.07
N PHE A 20 -4.30 1.33 11.90
CA PHE A 20 -3.09 1.47 12.72
C PHE A 20 -1.80 1.45 11.88
N GLU A 21 -1.69 0.56 10.89
CA GLU A 21 -0.53 0.43 10.02
C GLU A 21 -0.39 1.59 9.01
N PHE A 22 -1.51 2.20 8.61
CA PHE A 22 -1.59 3.13 7.49
C PHE A 22 -0.75 4.42 7.64
N PRO A 23 -0.72 5.11 8.79
CA PRO A 23 0.16 6.27 8.97
C PRO A 23 1.64 5.93 8.82
N PHE A 24 2.09 4.81 9.38
CA PHE A 24 3.47 4.33 9.25
C PHE A 24 3.78 3.92 7.82
N PHE A 25 2.80 3.34 7.13
CA PHE A 25 2.91 3.00 5.71
C PHE A 25 3.14 4.27 4.87
N MET A 26 2.36 5.33 5.09
CA MET A 26 2.53 6.60 4.38
C MET A 26 3.90 7.26 4.66
N LEU A 27 4.34 7.28 5.93
CA LEU A 27 5.67 7.78 6.29
C LEU A 27 6.79 6.98 5.62
N TYR A 28 6.63 5.65 5.55
CA TYR A 28 7.58 4.78 4.89
C TYR A 28 7.66 5.07 3.39
N LEU A 29 6.51 5.15 2.70
CA LEU A 29 6.45 5.50 1.29
C LEU A 29 7.16 6.84 1.04
N ARG A 30 6.89 7.86 1.85
CA ARG A 30 7.54 9.18 1.74
C ARG A 30 9.06 9.10 1.90
N SER A 31 9.54 8.30 2.85
CA SER A 31 10.98 8.13 3.06
C SER A 31 11.68 7.50 1.85
N ILE A 32 11.04 6.53 1.19
CA ILE A 32 11.65 5.85 0.05
C ILE A 32 11.48 6.63 -1.25
N THR A 33 10.37 7.33 -1.45
CA THR A 33 10.16 8.17 -2.64
C THR A 33 10.96 9.47 -2.65
N SER A 34 11.70 9.77 -1.57
CA SER A 34 12.72 10.82 -1.57
C SER A 34 13.86 10.54 -2.57
N GLY A 35 14.08 9.27 -2.95
CA GLY A 35 14.93 8.87 -4.07
C GLY A 35 14.14 8.70 -5.37
N ALA A 36 14.80 8.81 -6.53
CA ALA A 36 14.20 8.49 -7.83
C ALA A 36 13.97 6.97 -7.97
N ILE A 37 12.94 6.44 -7.33
CA ILE A 37 12.59 5.01 -7.33
C ILE A 37 11.39 4.76 -8.25
N SER A 38 11.38 3.61 -8.93
CA SER A 38 10.22 3.18 -9.72
C SER A 38 9.03 2.79 -8.82
N ARG A 39 7.79 3.02 -9.31
CA ARG A 39 6.55 2.68 -8.60
C ARG A 39 6.46 1.23 -8.16
N VAL A 40 6.88 0.33 -9.04
CA VAL A 40 6.81 -1.12 -8.80
C VAL A 40 7.77 -1.50 -7.68
N LEU A 41 8.98 -0.97 -7.71
CA LEU A 41 9.98 -1.21 -6.67
C LEU A 41 9.53 -0.63 -5.32
N MET A 42 8.89 0.54 -5.31
CA MET A 42 8.27 1.11 -4.11
C MET A 42 7.25 0.14 -3.47
N LEU A 43 6.33 -0.41 -4.26
CA LEU A 43 5.33 -1.36 -3.78
C LEU A 43 5.96 -2.68 -3.30
N GLN A 44 6.97 -3.17 -4.01
CA GLN A 44 7.69 -4.39 -3.65
C GLN A 44 8.40 -4.25 -2.30
N VAL A 45 9.21 -3.19 -2.13
CA VAL A 45 9.95 -2.96 -0.88
C VAL A 45 8.99 -2.72 0.30
N ALA A 46 7.87 -2.04 0.07
CA ALA A 46 6.84 -1.89 1.10
C ALA A 46 6.18 -3.24 1.47
N SER A 47 6.00 -4.14 0.50
CA SER A 47 5.40 -5.47 0.72
C SER A 47 6.29 -6.45 1.50
N GLU A 48 7.57 -6.12 1.69
CA GLU A 48 8.55 -6.94 2.44
C GLU A 48 8.61 -6.58 3.93
N LYS A 49 7.98 -5.47 4.35
CA LYS A 49 8.04 -5.01 5.75
C LYS A 49 7.00 -5.72 6.61
N LEU A 50 7.48 -6.42 7.64
CA LEU A 50 6.65 -7.16 8.60
C LEU A 50 5.66 -6.29 9.37
N ILE A 51 5.97 -4.99 9.54
CA ILE A 51 5.09 -4.05 10.23
C ILE A 51 3.77 -3.78 9.47
N PHE A 52 3.72 -4.06 8.17
CA PHE A 52 2.55 -3.83 7.33
C PHE A 52 1.78 -5.13 7.04
N ASN A 53 1.75 -6.08 7.97
CA ASN A 53 1.22 -7.42 7.73
C ASN A 53 -0.24 -7.42 7.22
N SER A 54 -1.03 -6.42 7.60
CA SER A 54 -2.42 -6.30 7.16
C SER A 54 -2.57 -5.60 5.81
N ILE A 55 -1.65 -4.71 5.45
CA ILE A 55 -1.58 -4.00 4.15
C ILE A 55 -0.90 -4.85 3.05
N VAL A 56 0.14 -5.61 3.39
CA VAL A 56 0.96 -6.42 2.48
C VAL A 56 0.14 -7.34 1.55
N PRO A 57 -0.92 -8.04 2.00
CA PRO A 57 -1.73 -8.88 1.13
C PRO A 57 -2.33 -8.10 -0.06
N TYR A 58 -2.73 -6.84 0.15
CA TYR A 58 -3.27 -5.98 -0.91
C TYR A 58 -2.18 -5.61 -1.90
N LEU A 59 -0.99 -5.21 -1.42
CA LEU A 59 0.15 -4.87 -2.28
C LEU A 59 0.60 -6.06 -3.13
N LYS A 60 0.71 -7.26 -2.53
CA LYS A 60 1.03 -8.50 -3.24
C LYS A 60 0.01 -8.82 -4.32
N ARG A 61 -1.28 -8.58 -4.04
CA ARG A 61 -2.35 -8.81 -5.02
C ARG A 61 -2.28 -7.81 -6.19
N ILE A 62 -1.92 -6.55 -5.95
CA ILE A 62 -1.60 -5.58 -7.03
C ILE A 62 -0.48 -6.14 -7.91
N ILE A 63 0.63 -6.58 -7.30
CA ILE A 63 1.79 -7.13 -8.02
C ILE A 63 1.39 -8.36 -8.84
N VAL A 64 0.59 -9.27 -8.28
CA VAL A 64 0.07 -10.45 -8.99
C VAL A 64 -0.79 -10.05 -10.18
N LEU A 65 -1.73 -9.12 -10.00
CA LEU A 65 -2.58 -8.61 -11.09
C LEU A 65 -1.75 -8.01 -12.23
N MET A 66 -0.67 -7.30 -11.90
CA MET A 66 0.23 -6.72 -12.89
C MET A 66 1.09 -7.77 -13.59
N THR A 67 1.73 -8.66 -12.84
CA THR A 67 2.78 -9.55 -13.36
C THR A 67 2.21 -10.82 -13.99
N GLN A 68 1.25 -11.47 -13.31
CA GLN A 68 0.65 -12.72 -13.77
C GLN A 68 -0.53 -12.47 -14.71
N TRP A 69 -1.38 -11.50 -14.37
CA TRP A 69 -2.61 -11.23 -15.12
C TRP A 69 -2.47 -10.11 -16.15
N ARG A 70 -1.30 -9.45 -16.22
CA ARG A 70 -0.96 -8.38 -17.19
C ARG A 70 -1.93 -7.19 -17.15
N TYR A 71 -2.55 -6.93 -16.01
CA TYR A 71 -3.38 -5.73 -15.84
C TYR A 71 -2.50 -4.47 -15.85
N PRO A 72 -2.97 -3.36 -16.46
CA PRO A 72 -2.33 -2.06 -16.30
C PRO A 72 -2.22 -1.69 -14.81
N GLN A 73 -1.12 -1.06 -14.41
CA GLN A 73 -0.84 -0.74 -13.01
C GLN A 73 -1.97 0.09 -12.36
N ALA A 74 -2.48 1.10 -13.07
CA ALA A 74 -3.61 1.90 -12.61
C ALA A 74 -4.84 1.01 -12.33
N LYS A 75 -5.16 0.09 -13.25
CA LYS A 75 -6.33 -0.78 -13.11
C LYS A 75 -6.18 -1.78 -11.97
N ALA A 76 -5.00 -2.38 -11.82
CA ALA A 76 -4.72 -3.30 -10.70
C ALA A 76 -4.88 -2.60 -9.34
N THR A 77 -4.40 -1.37 -9.24
CA THR A 77 -4.50 -0.55 -8.02
C THR A 77 -5.95 -0.14 -7.74
N GLU A 78 -6.69 0.27 -8.78
CA GLU A 78 -8.10 0.61 -8.68
C GLU A 78 -8.95 -0.57 -8.18
N ILE A 79 -8.75 -1.77 -8.72
CA ILE A 79 -9.46 -2.97 -8.26
C ILE A 79 -9.22 -3.19 -6.76
N MET A 80 -7.98 -3.07 -6.29
CA MET A 80 -7.65 -3.23 -4.88
C MET A 80 -8.25 -2.13 -3.99
N SER A 81 -8.48 -0.93 -4.50
CA SER A 81 -9.18 0.11 -3.74
C SER A 81 -10.61 -0.32 -3.39
N THR A 82 -11.30 -1.05 -4.27
CA THR A 82 -12.66 -1.54 -4.01
C THR A 82 -12.72 -2.63 -2.95
N GLU A 83 -11.65 -3.42 -2.82
CA GLU A 83 -11.51 -4.49 -1.82
C GLU A 83 -10.94 -3.99 -0.47
N ALA A 84 -10.46 -2.74 -0.41
CA ALA A 84 -9.88 -2.18 0.80
C ALA A 84 -10.95 -1.99 1.90
N PRO A 85 -10.70 -2.48 3.12
CA PRO A 85 -11.71 -2.54 4.18
C PRO A 85 -11.92 -1.18 4.85
N THR A 86 -10.95 -0.27 4.75
CA THR A 86 -10.98 1.00 5.46
C THR A 86 -10.96 2.18 4.49
N LYS A 87 -11.57 3.29 4.92
CA LYS A 87 -11.77 4.46 4.06
C LYS A 87 -10.43 5.12 3.70
N GLY A 88 -9.54 5.31 4.67
CA GLY A 88 -8.24 5.96 4.42
C GLY A 88 -7.40 5.19 3.40
N PHE A 89 -7.33 3.87 3.57
CA PHE A 89 -6.58 3.00 2.66
C PHE A 89 -7.23 2.90 1.27
N ARG A 90 -8.57 2.82 1.21
CA ARG A 90 -9.33 2.86 -0.05
C ARG A 90 -9.07 4.15 -0.82
N ASP A 91 -9.23 5.28 -0.15
CA ASP A 91 -9.07 6.61 -0.77
C ASP A 91 -7.64 6.78 -1.28
N PHE A 92 -6.64 6.29 -0.54
CA PHE A 92 -5.25 6.25 -0.99
C PHE A 92 -5.06 5.42 -2.26
N LEU A 93 -5.50 4.16 -2.27
CA LEU A 93 -5.34 3.28 -3.43
C LEU A 93 -6.07 3.83 -4.66
N PHE A 94 -7.25 4.41 -4.47
CA PHE A 94 -8.00 5.03 -5.56
C PHE A 94 -7.27 6.27 -6.10
N LYS A 95 -6.83 7.19 -5.25
CA LYS A 95 -6.06 8.37 -5.71
C LYS A 95 -4.75 7.96 -6.36
N PHE A 96 -4.10 6.93 -5.84
CA PHE A 96 -2.87 6.40 -6.42
C PHE A 96 -3.11 5.80 -7.80
N SER A 97 -4.23 5.11 -8.03
CA SER A 97 -4.58 4.62 -9.36
C SER A 97 -4.79 5.76 -10.37
N GLN A 98 -5.43 6.85 -9.95
CA GLN A 98 -5.62 8.04 -10.77
C GLN A 98 -4.30 8.75 -11.09
N SER A 99 -3.42 8.89 -10.10
CA SER A 99 -2.06 9.42 -10.25
C SER A 99 -1.22 8.61 -11.26
N ILE A 100 -1.33 7.27 -11.20
CA ILE A 100 -0.70 6.40 -12.19
C ILE A 100 -1.29 6.62 -13.58
N ALA A 101 -2.61 6.74 -13.70
CA ALA A 101 -3.30 6.94 -14.97
C ALA A 101 -2.98 8.30 -15.63
N SER A 102 -2.78 9.35 -14.82
CA SER A 102 -2.41 10.68 -15.30
C SER A 102 -0.91 10.81 -15.64
N GLY A 103 -0.10 9.81 -15.28
CA GLY A 103 1.35 9.83 -15.49
C GLY A 103 2.11 10.68 -14.48
N GLU A 104 1.48 11.05 -13.37
CA GLU A 104 2.11 11.85 -12.31
C GLU A 104 3.34 11.12 -11.73
N PRO A 105 4.45 11.84 -11.48
CA PRO A 105 5.60 11.32 -10.75
C PRO A 105 5.23 10.87 -9.32
N VAL A 106 5.73 9.72 -8.91
CA VAL A 106 5.39 9.09 -7.60
C VAL A 106 5.75 9.95 -6.41
N ASN A 107 6.89 10.64 -6.50
CA ASN A 107 7.38 11.52 -5.46
C ASN A 107 6.40 12.68 -5.23
N LEU A 108 5.83 13.26 -6.29
CA LEU A 108 4.86 14.34 -6.19
C LEU A 108 3.54 13.88 -5.58
N PHE A 109 3.10 12.65 -5.89
CA PHE A 109 1.89 12.09 -5.31
C PHE A 109 1.98 11.83 -3.80
N ILE A 110 3.18 11.48 -3.30
CA ILE A 110 3.41 11.08 -1.91
C ILE A 110 3.76 12.27 -1.00
N GLU A 111 4.17 13.41 -1.55
CA GLU A 111 4.49 14.65 -0.79
C GLU A 111 3.29 15.23 -0.02
#